data_AF-A0A7W6MZU0-F1
#
_entry.id   AF-A0A7W6MZU0-F1
#
_cell.length_a   1.000
_cell.length_b   1.000
_cell.length_c   1.000
_cell.angle_alpha   90.00
_cell.angle_beta   90.00
_cell.angle_gamma   90.00
#
_symmetry.space_group_name_H-M   'P 1'
#
loop_
_entity.id
_entity.type
_entity.pdbx_description
1 polymer ?
#
loop_
_entity_poly.entity_id
_entity_poly.type
_entity_poly.pdbx_seq_one_letter_code
_entity_poly.pdbx_strand_id
1 'polypeptide(L)'
;MMKIWLYSTILWLTSLFIGCDNVAVGYLYTNEASYSMDTLQVTRFSALENNIRELKRIFDQYTPEIQDLLAKTDQLETEFVSLQERKDELYEAYKQAKTAFNNASEADKEYYQELMDKAADEYTLYKDEVVEPAESRIRSQKNTICSMCEEVGVLDPYTLREEIAQLQEQIDKSIPWTTAQIEQVLGTEPLQYTLYSVKSVNGQEAADDFAQYVTVIGGGRMYVDAKVDSPAGCYTVSLKVENEGHSAILTDIFTFDLRDN
;
A
#
# COMPACT_ATOMS: atom_id res chain seq x y z
N MET A 1 34.79 -66.24 -32.99
CA MET A 1 35.47 -65.70 -31.79
C MET A 1 36.16 -64.34 -32.00
N MET A 2 36.67 -64.00 -33.21
CA MET A 2 37.38 -62.72 -33.44
C MET A 2 36.51 -61.45 -33.46
N LYS A 3 35.20 -61.55 -33.78
CA LYS A 3 34.28 -60.39 -33.79
C LYS A 3 33.88 -59.91 -32.38
N ILE A 4 33.74 -60.82 -31.42
CA ILE A 4 33.35 -60.49 -30.03
C ILE A 4 34.46 -59.69 -29.34
N TRP A 5 35.73 -60.05 -29.59
CA TRP A 5 36.87 -59.29 -29.10
C TRP A 5 36.97 -57.88 -29.72
N LEU A 6 36.62 -57.74 -31.01
CA LEU A 6 36.61 -56.45 -31.71
C LEU A 6 35.54 -55.49 -31.15
N TYR A 7 34.34 -56.01 -30.82
CA TYR A 7 33.29 -55.19 -30.21
C TYR A 7 33.63 -54.80 -28.76
N SER A 8 34.29 -55.68 -28.01
CA SER A 8 34.74 -55.39 -26.65
C SER A 8 35.82 -54.31 -26.61
N THR A 9 36.77 -54.33 -27.56
CA THR A 9 37.80 -53.28 -27.64
C THR A 9 37.24 -51.95 -28.11
N ILE A 10 36.29 -51.94 -29.04
CA ILE A 10 35.60 -50.70 -29.46
C ILE A 10 34.79 -50.09 -28.31
N LEU A 11 34.08 -50.91 -27.52
CA LEU A 11 33.31 -50.46 -26.35
C LEU A 11 34.21 -49.88 -25.23
N TRP A 12 35.41 -50.43 -25.09
CA TRP A 12 36.42 -49.95 -24.14
C TRP A 12 37.12 -48.66 -24.63
N LEU A 13 37.26 -48.49 -25.95
CA LEU A 13 37.78 -47.27 -26.56
C LEU A 13 36.76 -46.11 -26.54
N THR A 14 35.46 -46.39 -26.62
CA THR A 14 34.41 -45.36 -26.54
C THR A 14 34.17 -44.85 -25.10
N SER A 15 34.58 -45.60 -24.08
CA SER A 15 34.47 -45.18 -22.67
C SER A 15 35.57 -44.22 -22.23
N LEU A 16 36.63 -44.04 -23.03
CA LEU A 16 37.72 -43.08 -22.76
C LEU A 16 37.41 -41.64 -23.22
N PHE A 17 36.24 -41.39 -23.82
CA PHE A 17 35.81 -40.06 -24.28
C PHE A 17 34.77 -39.38 -23.38
N ILE A 18 34.50 -39.90 -22.18
CA ILE A 18 33.70 -39.17 -21.18
C ILE A 18 34.63 -38.22 -20.44
N GLY A 19 35.06 -37.15 -21.12
CA GLY A 19 35.64 -35.98 -20.48
C GLY A 19 34.51 -35.21 -19.79
N CYS A 20 34.54 -35.13 -18.46
CA CYS A 20 33.73 -34.17 -17.73
C CYS A 20 34.34 -32.78 -17.93
N ASP A 21 34.00 -32.11 -19.01
CA ASP A 21 34.19 -30.66 -19.11
C ASP A 21 33.16 -29.99 -18.21
N ASN A 22 33.48 -29.89 -16.92
CA ASN A 22 32.73 -29.06 -15.98
C ASN A 22 33.16 -27.60 -16.23
N VAL A 23 32.80 -27.06 -17.40
CA VAL A 23 32.97 -25.64 -17.68
C VAL A 23 32.02 -24.92 -16.73
N ALA A 24 32.54 -24.07 -15.85
CA ALA A 24 31.69 -23.21 -15.05
C ALA A 24 30.86 -22.34 -16.01
N VAL A 25 29.57 -22.65 -16.13
CA VAL A 25 28.64 -21.88 -16.95
C VAL A 25 28.09 -20.77 -16.05
N GLY A 26 28.69 -19.58 -16.14
CA GLY A 26 28.13 -18.39 -15.52
C GLY A 26 29.16 -17.40 -15.00
N TYR A 27 28.65 -16.31 -14.45
CA TYR A 27 29.42 -15.36 -13.65
C TYR A 27 28.53 -14.74 -12.58
N LEU A 28 29.15 -14.21 -11.53
CA LEU A 28 28.47 -13.45 -10.48
C LEU A 28 29.43 -12.38 -9.96
N TYR A 29 29.06 -11.11 -10.09
CA TYR A 29 29.77 -9.94 -9.58
C TYR A 29 28.82 -9.15 -8.68
N THR A 30 29.24 -8.97 -7.43
CA THR A 30 28.43 -8.33 -6.37
C THR A 30 29.17 -7.26 -5.58
N ASN A 31 30.37 -6.86 -6.02
CA ASN A 31 31.22 -5.93 -5.29
C ASN A 31 30.57 -4.55 -5.08
N GLU A 32 29.75 -4.13 -6.04
CA GLU A 32 29.03 -2.84 -6.01
C GLU A 32 27.57 -3.01 -5.57
N ALA A 33 27.16 -4.23 -5.20
CA ALA A 33 25.78 -4.53 -4.85
C ALA A 33 25.34 -3.70 -3.64
N SER A 34 24.24 -2.98 -3.78
CA SER A 34 23.71 -2.08 -2.75
C SER A 34 22.24 -1.79 -2.98
N TYR A 35 21.57 -1.32 -1.93
CA TYR A 35 20.25 -0.69 -2.08
C TYR A 35 20.41 0.81 -2.18
N SER A 36 19.54 1.46 -2.96
CA SER A 36 19.48 2.92 -3.06
C SER A 36 19.12 3.60 -1.73
N MET A 37 18.30 2.93 -0.91
CA MET A 37 18.12 3.22 0.52
C MET A 37 18.47 1.96 1.29
N ASP A 38 19.35 2.05 2.27
CA ASP A 38 19.82 0.91 3.06
C ASP A 38 19.06 0.75 4.39
N THR A 39 18.10 1.64 4.68
CA THR A 39 17.37 1.65 5.94
C THR A 39 15.87 1.85 5.71
N LEU A 40 15.04 1.00 6.33
CA LEU A 40 13.58 1.16 6.36
C LEU A 40 13.07 1.27 7.81
N GLN A 41 12.26 2.29 8.08
CA GLN A 41 11.53 2.39 9.34
C GLN A 41 10.27 1.53 9.29
N VAL A 42 10.06 0.75 10.35
CA VAL A 42 8.96 -0.21 10.47
C VAL A 42 8.28 0.00 11.81
N THR A 43 6.99 0.35 11.80
CA THR A 43 6.21 0.42 13.05
C THR A 43 5.80 -0.99 13.45
N ARG A 44 6.03 -1.32 14.73
CA ARG A 44 5.62 -2.60 15.32
C ARG A 44 4.11 -2.77 15.31
N PHE A 45 3.64 -4.00 15.14
CA PHE A 45 2.22 -4.30 15.07
C PHE A 45 1.48 -3.95 16.36
N SER A 46 2.05 -4.30 17.53
CA SER A 46 1.43 -3.95 18.83
C SER A 46 1.37 -2.44 19.04
N ALA A 47 2.34 -1.69 18.52
CA ALA A 47 2.33 -0.23 18.57
C ALA A 47 1.22 0.36 17.71
N LEU A 48 0.99 -0.16 16.50
CA LEU A 48 -0.15 0.24 15.65
C LEU A 48 -1.48 0.00 16.39
N GLU A 49 -1.67 -1.19 16.99
CA GLU A 49 -2.88 -1.50 17.76
C GLU A 49 -3.05 -0.58 18.99
N ASN A 50 -1.95 -0.29 19.69
CA ASN A 50 -1.97 0.62 20.83
C ASN A 50 -2.33 2.05 20.38
N ASN A 51 -1.80 2.53 19.27
CA ASN A 51 -2.13 3.86 18.74
C ASN A 51 -3.63 3.96 18.41
N ILE A 52 -4.20 2.97 17.73
CA ILE A 52 -5.65 2.92 17.46
C ILE A 52 -6.44 2.95 18.77
N ARG A 53 -6.01 2.20 19.79
CA ARG A 53 -6.69 2.17 21.09
C ARG A 53 -6.64 3.52 21.79
N GLU A 54 -5.50 4.19 21.76
CA GLU A 54 -5.32 5.52 22.36
C GLU A 54 -6.14 6.59 21.64
N LEU A 55 -6.15 6.59 20.30
CA LEU A 55 -6.96 7.51 19.51
C LEU A 55 -8.46 7.31 19.78
N LYS A 56 -8.93 6.07 19.89
CA LYS A 56 -10.32 5.75 20.29
C LYS A 56 -10.62 6.24 21.72
N ARG A 57 -9.68 6.09 22.64
CA ARG A 57 -9.83 6.59 24.02
C ARG A 57 -9.96 8.12 24.06
N ILE A 58 -9.21 8.84 23.24
CA ILE A 58 -9.35 10.30 23.11
C ILE A 58 -10.74 10.64 22.55
N PHE A 59 -11.18 9.92 21.52
CA PHE A 59 -12.51 10.11 20.93
C PHE A 59 -13.63 9.95 21.97
N ASP A 60 -13.55 8.93 22.84
CA ASP A 60 -14.55 8.68 23.89
C ASP A 60 -14.57 9.75 24.99
N GLN A 61 -13.53 10.57 25.09
CA GLN A 61 -13.39 11.62 26.12
C GLN A 61 -13.96 12.98 25.70
N TYR A 62 -14.43 13.14 24.47
CA TYR A 62 -15.07 14.39 24.06
C TYR A 62 -16.28 14.73 24.94
N THR A 63 -16.51 16.03 25.08
CA THR A 63 -17.65 16.53 25.85
C THR A 63 -18.97 16.06 25.23
N PRO A 64 -20.05 15.91 26.03
CA PRO A 64 -21.37 15.55 25.50
C PRO A 64 -21.86 16.50 24.41
N GLU A 65 -21.47 17.78 24.48
CA GLU A 65 -21.81 18.78 23.47
C GLU A 65 -21.14 18.51 22.12
N ILE A 66 -19.84 18.19 22.12
CA ILE A 66 -19.11 17.80 20.90
C ILE A 66 -19.70 16.49 20.34
N GLN A 67 -19.97 15.51 21.20
CA GLN A 67 -20.53 14.22 20.80
C GLN A 67 -21.93 14.37 20.17
N ASP A 68 -22.81 15.18 20.76
CA ASP A 68 -24.14 15.46 20.20
C ASP A 68 -24.07 16.23 18.87
N LEU A 69 -23.21 17.24 18.78
CA LEU A 69 -23.02 18.01 17.55
C LEU A 69 -22.42 17.15 16.43
N LEU A 70 -21.48 16.27 16.77
CA LEU A 70 -20.88 15.32 15.85
C LEU A 70 -21.92 14.33 15.33
N ALA A 71 -22.74 13.74 16.20
CA ALA A 71 -23.80 12.82 15.80
C ALA A 71 -24.85 13.50 14.88
N LYS A 72 -25.22 14.75 15.18
CA LYS A 72 -26.10 15.56 14.31
C LYS A 72 -25.44 15.85 12.96
N THR A 73 -24.15 16.14 12.96
CA THR A 73 -23.39 16.38 11.72
C THR A 73 -23.35 15.11 10.88
N ASP A 74 -23.04 13.95 11.48
CA ASP A 74 -23.01 12.65 10.80
C ASP A 74 -24.38 12.30 10.18
N GLN A 75 -25.47 12.60 10.88
CA GLN A 75 -26.83 12.46 10.34
C GLN A 75 -27.06 13.38 9.13
N LEU A 76 -26.70 14.66 9.23
CA LEU A 76 -26.86 15.61 8.13
C LEU A 76 -26.03 15.21 6.91
N GLU A 77 -24.81 14.70 7.10
CA GLU A 77 -23.98 14.18 6.01
C GLU A 77 -24.62 12.97 5.33
N THR A 78 -25.23 12.08 6.11
CA THR A 78 -25.97 10.93 5.57
C THR A 78 -27.16 11.40 4.71
N GLU A 79 -27.94 12.37 5.21
CA GLU A 79 -29.07 12.95 4.46
C GLU A 79 -28.58 13.71 3.21
N PHE A 80 -27.45 14.39 3.30
CA PHE A 80 -26.85 15.17 2.21
C PHE A 80 -26.46 14.30 1.00
N VAL A 81 -26.09 13.03 1.21
CA VAL A 81 -25.85 12.09 0.10
C VAL A 81 -27.07 12.01 -0.82
N SER A 82 -28.28 11.86 -0.26
CA SER A 82 -29.51 11.80 -1.07
C SER A 82 -29.82 13.11 -1.78
N LEU A 83 -29.46 14.25 -1.18
CA LEU A 83 -29.60 15.56 -1.81
C LEU A 83 -28.65 15.69 -3.01
N GLN A 84 -27.41 15.21 -2.87
CA GLN A 84 -26.42 15.18 -3.94
C GLN A 84 -26.87 14.28 -5.10
N GLU A 85 -27.37 13.07 -4.80
CA GLU A 85 -27.90 12.16 -5.81
C GLU A 85 -29.02 12.81 -6.63
N ARG A 86 -29.98 13.45 -5.96
CA ARG A 86 -31.08 14.16 -6.64
C ARG A 86 -30.57 15.33 -7.50
N LYS A 87 -29.55 16.06 -7.02
CA LYS A 87 -28.92 17.14 -7.79
C LYS A 87 -28.25 16.59 -9.06
N ASP A 88 -27.58 15.46 -8.96
CA ASP A 88 -26.92 14.80 -10.09
C ASP A 88 -27.93 14.25 -11.10
N GLU A 89 -29.06 13.72 -10.65
CA GLU A 89 -30.19 13.35 -11.52
C GLU A 89 -30.72 14.54 -12.34
N LEU A 90 -30.95 15.68 -11.68
CA LEU A 90 -31.41 16.91 -12.34
C LEU A 90 -30.39 17.43 -13.35
N TYR A 91 -29.10 17.34 -13.02
CA TYR A 91 -28.03 17.73 -13.93
C TYR A 91 -27.98 16.84 -15.18
N GLU A 92 -28.12 15.52 -15.02
CA GLU A 92 -28.17 14.60 -16.16
C GLU A 92 -29.44 14.80 -17.00
N ALA A 93 -30.60 15.11 -16.39
CA ALA A 93 -31.80 15.48 -17.12
C ALA A 93 -31.61 16.74 -17.97
N TYR A 94 -31.00 17.79 -17.41
CA TYR A 94 -30.62 19.00 -18.15
C TYR A 94 -29.68 18.68 -19.32
N LYS A 95 -28.65 17.87 -19.10
CA LYS A 95 -27.70 17.45 -20.14
C LYS A 95 -28.37 16.64 -21.26
N GLN A 96 -29.34 15.78 -20.92
CA GLN A 96 -30.16 15.07 -21.90
C GLN A 96 -31.02 16.05 -22.72
N ALA A 97 -31.69 17.00 -22.07
CA ALA A 97 -32.48 18.02 -22.76
C ALA A 97 -31.62 18.89 -23.69
N LYS A 98 -30.43 19.29 -23.25
CA LYS A 98 -29.44 20.00 -24.08
C LYS A 98 -29.00 19.19 -25.29
N THR A 99 -28.79 17.88 -25.11
CA THR A 99 -28.43 16.98 -26.23
C THR A 99 -29.58 16.86 -27.22
N ALA A 100 -30.83 16.75 -26.74
CA ALA A 100 -32.02 16.71 -27.58
C ALA A 100 -32.18 18.01 -28.38
N PHE A 101 -31.97 19.17 -27.74
CA PHE A 101 -31.97 20.48 -28.40
C PHE A 101 -30.92 20.58 -29.50
N ASN A 102 -29.68 20.16 -29.24
CA ASN A 102 -28.60 20.19 -30.23
C ASN A 102 -28.88 19.31 -31.45
N ASN A 103 -29.64 18.22 -31.27
CA ASN A 103 -29.99 17.28 -32.33
C ASN A 103 -31.37 17.56 -32.97
N ALA A 104 -32.10 18.56 -32.48
CA ALA A 104 -33.45 18.88 -32.94
C ALA A 104 -33.45 19.53 -34.34
N SER A 105 -34.53 19.31 -35.09
CA SER A 105 -34.80 20.02 -36.33
C SER A 105 -35.12 21.50 -36.04
N GLU A 106 -34.93 22.42 -37.00
CA GLU A 106 -35.25 23.85 -36.80
C GLU A 106 -36.71 24.09 -36.37
N ALA A 107 -37.65 23.25 -36.81
CA ALA A 107 -39.06 23.38 -36.45
C ALA A 107 -39.34 22.99 -34.98
N ASP A 108 -38.53 22.09 -34.41
CA ASP A 108 -38.72 21.59 -33.05
C ASP A 108 -37.80 22.27 -32.02
N LYS A 109 -36.85 23.09 -32.47
CA LYS A 109 -35.87 23.74 -31.60
C LYS A 109 -36.49 24.56 -30.48
N GLU A 110 -37.57 25.29 -30.76
CA GLU A 110 -38.27 26.09 -29.76
C GLU A 110 -38.82 25.22 -28.62
N TYR A 111 -39.42 24.07 -28.95
CA TYR A 111 -39.91 23.10 -27.96
C TYR A 111 -38.79 22.52 -27.11
N TYR A 112 -37.68 22.08 -27.74
CA TYR A 112 -36.55 21.52 -26.99
C TYR A 112 -35.79 22.58 -26.19
N GLN A 113 -35.80 23.84 -26.61
CA GLN A 113 -35.25 24.95 -25.85
C GLN A 113 -36.04 25.17 -24.56
N GLU A 114 -37.38 25.23 -24.63
CA GLU A 114 -38.22 25.35 -23.44
C GLU A 114 -38.00 24.19 -22.45
N LEU A 115 -37.88 22.96 -22.96
CA LEU A 115 -37.59 21.79 -22.13
C LEU A 115 -36.21 21.87 -21.45
N MET A 116 -35.20 22.33 -22.20
CA MET A 116 -33.85 22.52 -21.69
C MET A 116 -33.80 23.63 -20.63
N ASP A 117 -34.45 24.77 -20.89
CA ASP A 117 -34.49 25.91 -19.97
C ASP A 117 -35.21 25.50 -18.67
N LYS A 118 -36.33 24.79 -18.76
CA LYS A 118 -37.02 24.25 -17.58
C LYS A 118 -36.14 23.31 -16.76
N ALA A 119 -35.41 22.40 -17.42
CA ALA A 119 -34.51 21.49 -16.72
C ALA A 119 -33.31 22.22 -16.09
N ALA A 120 -32.81 23.27 -16.75
CA ALA A 120 -31.75 24.12 -16.22
C ALA A 120 -32.22 24.91 -14.99
N ASP A 121 -33.44 25.45 -15.03
CA ASP A 121 -34.06 26.17 -13.91
C ASP A 121 -34.30 25.24 -12.72
N GLU A 122 -34.85 24.04 -12.95
CA GLU A 122 -35.09 23.05 -11.88
C GLU A 122 -33.77 22.63 -11.22
N TYR A 123 -32.74 22.32 -12.01
CA TYR A 123 -31.40 22.01 -11.50
C TYR A 123 -30.81 23.17 -10.68
N THR A 124 -30.86 24.39 -11.23
CA THR A 124 -30.26 25.58 -10.60
C THR A 124 -30.97 25.90 -9.29
N LEU A 125 -32.32 25.91 -9.29
CA LEU A 125 -33.13 26.13 -8.10
C LEU A 125 -32.81 25.09 -7.02
N TYR A 126 -32.78 23.81 -7.36
CA TYR A 126 -32.50 22.76 -6.39
C TYR A 126 -31.08 22.84 -5.84
N LYS A 127 -30.09 23.11 -6.69
CA LYS A 127 -28.69 23.27 -6.28
C LYS A 127 -28.54 24.47 -5.33
N ASP A 128 -29.07 25.64 -5.69
CA ASP A 128 -28.90 26.89 -4.94
C ASP A 128 -29.75 26.93 -3.64
N GLU A 129 -30.99 26.43 -3.66
CA GLU A 129 -31.92 26.56 -2.52
C GLU A 129 -31.92 25.34 -1.59
N VAL A 130 -31.47 24.17 -2.04
CA VAL A 130 -31.49 22.93 -1.24
C VAL A 130 -30.08 22.45 -0.93
N VAL A 131 -29.24 22.27 -1.95
CA VAL A 131 -27.93 21.65 -1.78
C VAL A 131 -26.93 22.58 -1.12
N GLU A 132 -26.74 23.80 -1.67
CA GLU A 132 -25.76 24.76 -1.13
C GLU A 132 -26.04 25.15 0.33
N PRO A 133 -27.30 25.37 0.77
CA PRO A 133 -27.59 25.66 2.18
C PRO A 133 -27.33 24.45 3.09
N ALA A 134 -27.64 23.23 2.64
CA ALA A 134 -27.35 22.01 3.39
C ALA A 134 -25.83 21.79 3.57
N GLU A 135 -25.05 21.97 2.50
CA GLU A 135 -23.59 21.90 2.54
C GLU A 135 -22.99 22.96 3.48
N SER A 136 -23.48 24.20 3.36
CA SER A 136 -23.05 25.31 4.21
C SER A 136 -23.32 25.04 5.70
N ARG A 137 -24.48 24.45 6.02
CA ARG A 137 -24.83 24.04 7.37
C ARG A 137 -23.88 22.97 7.92
N ILE A 138 -23.59 21.91 7.15
CA ILE A 138 -22.64 20.86 7.54
C ILE A 138 -21.27 21.48 7.79
N ARG A 139 -20.75 22.27 6.83
CA ARG A 139 -19.46 22.96 6.95
C ARG A 139 -19.39 23.86 8.19
N SER A 140 -20.46 24.60 8.48
CA SER A 140 -20.53 25.45 9.67
C SER A 140 -20.47 24.64 10.96
N GLN A 141 -21.15 23.49 11.03
CA GLN A 141 -21.11 22.61 12.21
C GLN A 141 -19.74 21.97 12.39
N LYS A 142 -19.12 21.47 11.31
CA LYS A 142 -17.75 20.96 11.34
C LYS A 142 -16.77 21.99 11.88
N ASN A 143 -16.83 23.22 11.35
CA ASN A 143 -15.99 24.32 11.81
C ASN A 143 -16.21 24.61 13.30
N THR A 144 -17.46 24.57 13.77
CA THR A 144 -17.78 24.77 15.19
C THR A 144 -17.14 23.69 16.05
N ILE A 145 -17.24 22.42 15.64
CA ILE A 145 -16.61 21.28 16.35
C ILE A 145 -15.09 21.47 16.40
N CYS A 146 -14.44 21.79 15.27
CA CYS A 146 -13.01 22.04 15.22
C CYS A 146 -12.60 23.16 16.17
N SER A 147 -13.31 24.30 16.17
CA SER A 147 -13.02 25.41 17.08
C SER A 147 -13.19 25.02 18.55
N MET A 148 -14.23 24.24 18.90
CA MET A 148 -14.40 23.73 20.27
C MET A 148 -13.24 22.84 20.71
N CYS A 149 -12.71 22.01 19.81
CA CYS A 149 -11.54 21.15 20.09
C CYS A 149 -10.24 21.96 20.22
N GLU A 150 -10.04 22.95 19.35
CA GLU A 150 -8.90 23.87 19.41
C GLU A 150 -8.85 24.64 20.73
N GLU A 151 -9.99 25.12 21.23
CA GLU A 151 -10.10 25.86 22.50
C GLU A 151 -9.64 25.04 23.71
N VAL A 152 -9.92 23.73 23.70
CA VAL A 152 -9.51 22.82 24.78
C VAL A 152 -8.17 22.12 24.52
N GLY A 153 -7.53 22.41 23.37
CA GLY A 153 -6.23 21.86 23.00
C GLY A 153 -6.24 20.36 22.70
N VAL A 154 -7.37 19.82 22.23
CA VAL A 154 -7.49 18.43 21.80
C VAL A 154 -7.51 18.35 20.27
N LEU A 155 -7.03 17.24 19.72
CA LEU A 155 -7.17 16.95 18.30
C LEU A 155 -8.65 16.94 17.92
N ASP A 156 -9.02 17.31 16.70
CA ASP A 156 -10.42 17.31 16.28
C ASP A 156 -10.92 15.89 15.90
N PRO A 157 -12.24 15.62 16.00
CA PRO A 157 -12.77 14.29 15.74
C PRO A 157 -12.59 13.81 14.30
N TYR A 158 -12.47 14.72 13.31
CA TYR A 158 -12.34 14.34 11.91
C TYR A 158 -10.93 13.84 11.62
N THR A 159 -9.90 14.56 12.10
CA THR A 159 -8.51 14.11 12.02
C THR A 159 -8.30 12.80 12.76
N LEU A 160 -8.86 12.65 13.98
CA LEU A 160 -8.79 11.38 14.71
C LEU A 160 -9.42 10.21 13.93
N ARG A 161 -10.60 10.40 13.35
CA ARG A 161 -11.30 9.36 12.58
C ARG A 161 -10.48 8.95 11.36
N GLU A 162 -9.87 9.91 10.67
CA GLU A 162 -9.01 9.65 9.52
C GLU A 162 -7.75 8.86 9.92
N GLU A 163 -7.05 9.27 10.97
CA GLU A 163 -5.87 8.55 11.47
C GLU A 163 -6.21 7.12 11.91
N ILE A 164 -7.34 6.94 12.62
CA ILE A 164 -7.83 5.62 13.00
C ILE A 164 -8.11 4.77 11.75
N ALA A 165 -8.77 5.33 10.74
CA ALA A 165 -9.12 4.62 9.52
C ALA A 165 -7.87 4.16 8.76
N GLN A 166 -6.87 5.03 8.61
CA GLN A 166 -5.61 4.70 7.93
C GLN A 166 -4.85 3.58 8.65
N LEU A 167 -4.72 3.66 9.98
CA LEU A 167 -4.07 2.62 10.78
C LEU A 167 -4.84 1.29 10.72
N GLN A 168 -6.17 1.34 10.77
CA GLN A 168 -7.01 0.14 10.64
C GLN A 168 -6.88 -0.49 9.24
N GLU A 169 -6.86 0.31 8.19
CA GLU A 169 -6.70 -0.18 6.82
C GLU A 169 -5.36 -0.89 6.63
N GLN A 170 -4.28 -0.37 7.22
CA GLN A 170 -2.97 -1.03 7.20
C GLN A 170 -3.01 -2.41 7.86
N ILE A 171 -3.70 -2.54 8.99
CA ILE A 171 -3.88 -3.81 9.70
C ILE A 171 -4.75 -4.77 8.86
N ASP A 172 -5.90 -4.31 8.41
CA ASP A 172 -6.90 -5.13 7.72
C ASP A 172 -6.38 -5.67 6.39
N LYS A 173 -5.65 -4.84 5.63
CA LYS A 173 -5.05 -5.25 4.37
C LYS A 173 -3.76 -6.06 4.54
N SER A 174 -3.21 -6.14 5.75
CA SER A 174 -1.96 -6.86 6.07
C SER A 174 -0.84 -6.54 5.05
N ILE A 175 -0.67 -5.25 4.75
CA ILE A 175 0.28 -4.78 3.73
C ILE A 175 1.71 -4.96 4.26
N PRO A 176 2.55 -5.80 3.65
CA PRO A 176 3.92 -5.99 4.11
C PRO A 176 4.76 -4.73 3.85
N TRP A 177 5.71 -4.48 4.74
CA TRP A 177 6.74 -3.46 4.52
C TRP A 177 7.69 -3.97 3.43
N THR A 178 8.00 -3.15 2.44
CA THR A 178 8.80 -3.58 1.29
C THR A 178 9.99 -2.68 1.03
N THR A 179 11.13 -3.29 0.72
CA THR A 179 12.34 -2.58 0.28
C THR A 179 12.31 -2.35 -1.22
N ALA A 180 13.26 -1.56 -1.74
CA ALA A 180 13.58 -1.58 -3.17
C ALA A 180 14.18 -2.94 -3.59
N GLN A 181 14.43 -3.13 -4.88
CA GLN A 181 15.30 -4.22 -5.34
C GLN A 181 16.77 -3.86 -5.12
N ILE A 182 17.60 -4.87 -4.97
CA ILE A 182 19.04 -4.67 -4.92
C ILE A 182 19.57 -4.27 -6.29
N GLU A 183 20.47 -3.31 -6.32
CA GLU A 183 21.10 -2.80 -7.53
C GLU A 183 22.52 -3.35 -7.68
N GLN A 184 23.07 -3.27 -8.89
CA GLN A 184 24.47 -3.62 -9.19
C GLN A 184 24.88 -5.07 -8.88
N VAL A 185 23.92 -6.00 -8.86
CA VAL A 185 24.21 -7.45 -8.93
C VAL A 185 24.22 -7.87 -10.40
N LEU A 186 25.39 -8.27 -10.89
CA LEU A 186 25.58 -8.72 -12.26
C LEU A 186 25.90 -10.20 -12.26
N GLY A 187 25.03 -11.02 -12.85
CA GLY A 187 25.30 -12.45 -12.96
C GLY A 187 24.47 -13.11 -14.05
N THR A 188 24.82 -14.35 -14.35
CA THR A 188 24.03 -15.19 -15.26
C THR A 188 22.73 -15.59 -14.58
N GLU A 189 21.60 -15.31 -15.23
CA GLU A 189 20.27 -15.71 -14.75
C GLU A 189 20.08 -17.24 -14.81
N PRO A 190 19.28 -17.84 -13.92
CA PRO A 190 18.49 -17.19 -12.87
C PRO A 190 19.29 -16.88 -11.60
N LEU A 191 19.16 -15.66 -11.08
CA LEU A 191 19.70 -15.27 -9.77
C LEU A 191 18.70 -15.60 -8.65
N GLN A 192 19.15 -16.37 -7.66
CA GLN A 192 18.38 -16.68 -6.46
C GLN A 192 18.87 -15.85 -5.27
N TYR A 193 17.93 -15.23 -4.57
CA TYR A 193 18.18 -14.42 -3.38
C TYR A 193 17.51 -15.06 -2.17
N THR A 194 18.25 -15.25 -1.09
CA THR A 194 17.75 -15.84 0.15
C THR A 194 18.23 -15.05 1.36
N LEU A 195 17.44 -15.05 2.43
CA LEU A 195 17.85 -14.50 3.71
C LEU A 195 19.02 -15.33 4.25
N TYR A 196 20.16 -14.69 4.52
CA TYR A 196 21.34 -15.39 5.05
C TYR A 196 21.43 -15.26 6.56
N SER A 197 21.33 -14.03 7.08
CA SER A 197 21.33 -13.79 8.52
C SER A 197 20.70 -12.45 8.88
N VAL A 198 20.26 -12.34 10.12
CA VAL A 198 19.83 -11.09 10.75
C VAL A 198 20.71 -10.87 11.98
N LYS A 199 21.15 -9.63 12.19
CA LYS A 199 21.79 -9.17 13.42
C LYS A 199 20.88 -8.16 14.10
N SER A 200 20.82 -8.20 15.42
CA SER A 200 20.09 -7.22 16.21
C SER A 200 20.95 -6.70 17.34
N VAL A 201 20.79 -5.42 17.67
CA VAL A 201 21.37 -4.81 18.89
C VAL A 201 20.81 -5.44 20.17
N ASN A 202 19.63 -6.05 20.09
CA ASN A 202 18.94 -6.72 21.21
C ASN A 202 19.36 -8.19 21.38
N GLY A 203 20.35 -8.66 20.63
CA GLY A 203 20.87 -10.03 20.71
C GLY A 203 20.23 -11.01 19.72
N GLN A 204 20.70 -12.26 19.75
CA GLN A 204 20.34 -13.27 18.75
C GLN A 204 18.86 -13.67 18.78
N GLU A 205 18.26 -13.76 19.98
CA GLU A 205 16.84 -14.11 20.13
C GLU A 205 15.93 -13.11 19.40
N ALA A 206 16.20 -11.81 19.55
CA ALA A 206 15.48 -10.77 18.83
C ALA A 206 15.69 -10.88 17.31
N ALA A 207 16.91 -11.17 16.88
CA ALA A 207 17.24 -11.34 15.46
C ALA A 207 16.53 -12.54 14.84
N ASP A 208 16.48 -13.67 15.55
CA ASP A 208 15.81 -14.90 15.13
C ASP A 208 14.29 -14.71 15.08
N ASP A 209 13.71 -13.94 16.01
CA ASP A 209 12.31 -13.54 15.96
C ASP A 209 12.01 -12.66 14.73
N PHE A 210 12.78 -11.59 14.51
CA PHE A 210 12.59 -10.71 13.35
C PHE A 210 12.72 -11.45 12.02
N ALA A 211 13.68 -12.38 11.93
CA ALA A 211 13.90 -13.18 10.73
C ALA A 211 12.66 -13.98 10.28
N GLN A 212 11.75 -14.36 11.22
CA GLN A 212 10.52 -15.08 10.89
C GLN A 212 9.54 -14.24 10.06
N TYR A 213 9.63 -12.91 10.16
CA TYR A 213 8.77 -11.99 9.44
C TYR A 213 9.34 -11.58 8.07
N VAL A 214 10.60 -11.94 7.76
CA VAL A 214 11.29 -11.50 6.54
C VAL A 214 11.19 -12.55 5.46
N THR A 215 10.64 -12.16 4.31
CA THR A 215 10.66 -12.95 3.07
C THR A 215 11.46 -12.23 2.00
N VAL A 216 12.31 -12.95 1.27
CA VAL A 216 13.10 -12.42 0.16
C VAL A 216 12.56 -12.96 -1.16
N ILE A 217 12.27 -12.08 -2.11
CA ILE A 217 11.75 -12.43 -3.43
C ILE A 217 12.55 -11.69 -4.50
N GLY A 218 12.73 -12.32 -5.66
CA GLY A 218 13.25 -11.77 -6.93
C GLY A 218 13.93 -10.40 -6.92
N GLY A 219 15.22 -10.37 -7.28
CA GLY A 219 16.02 -9.15 -7.26
C GLY A 219 16.34 -8.67 -5.84
N GLY A 220 16.41 -9.59 -4.88
CA GLY A 220 16.75 -9.31 -3.48
C GLY A 220 15.70 -8.58 -2.66
N ARG A 221 14.53 -8.24 -3.23
CA ARG A 221 13.51 -7.45 -2.52
C ARG A 221 13.05 -8.16 -1.26
N MET A 222 13.10 -7.45 -0.15
CA MET A 222 12.64 -7.95 1.15
C MET A 222 11.23 -7.45 1.44
N TYR A 223 10.45 -8.36 2.02
CA TYR A 223 9.10 -8.14 2.52
C TYR A 223 9.11 -8.48 4.01
N VAL A 224 8.71 -7.53 4.84
CA VAL A 224 8.47 -7.77 6.27
C VAL A 224 6.97 -7.85 6.48
N ASP A 225 6.51 -8.94 7.09
CA ASP A 225 5.10 -9.13 7.39
C ASP A 225 4.53 -7.93 8.17
N ALA A 226 3.30 -7.53 7.84
CA ALA A 226 2.62 -6.40 8.49
C ALA A 226 2.46 -6.59 10.01
N LYS A 227 2.42 -7.84 10.46
CA LYS A 227 2.26 -8.24 11.87
C LYS A 227 3.57 -8.39 12.63
N VAL A 228 4.68 -7.91 12.05
CA VAL A 228 5.97 -7.89 12.74
C VAL A 228 5.86 -7.16 14.08
N ASP A 229 6.25 -7.85 15.15
CA ASP A 229 6.18 -7.29 16.51
C ASP A 229 7.45 -7.56 17.34
N SER A 230 8.54 -7.89 16.66
CA SER A 230 9.86 -8.07 17.27
C SER A 230 10.26 -6.84 18.09
N PRO A 231 11.09 -7.00 19.15
CA PRO A 231 11.47 -5.91 20.04
C PRO A 231 11.99 -4.67 19.28
N ALA A 232 11.57 -3.47 19.70
CA ALA A 232 12.04 -2.24 19.07
C ALA A 232 13.58 -2.16 19.04
N GLY A 233 14.14 -1.77 17.90
CA GLY A 233 15.58 -1.75 17.68
C GLY A 233 15.98 -1.90 16.21
N CYS A 234 17.28 -1.87 15.96
CA CYS A 234 17.84 -2.01 14.61
C CYS A 234 18.15 -3.47 14.29
N TYR A 235 17.73 -3.89 13.09
CA TYR A 235 17.91 -5.23 12.54
C TYR A 235 18.64 -5.16 11.21
N THR A 236 19.87 -5.62 11.18
CA THR A 236 20.72 -5.58 9.99
C THR A 236 20.69 -6.94 9.30
N VAL A 237 20.32 -6.96 8.03
CA VAL A 237 20.07 -8.15 7.22
C VAL A 237 21.22 -8.39 6.27
N SER A 238 21.66 -9.64 6.18
CA SER A 238 22.56 -10.14 5.15
C SER A 238 21.80 -11.07 4.21
N LEU A 239 22.08 -10.97 2.90
CA LEU A 239 21.48 -11.82 1.87
C LEU A 239 22.51 -12.74 1.25
N LYS A 240 22.09 -13.93 0.83
CA LYS A 240 22.88 -14.79 -0.04
C LYS A 240 22.31 -14.70 -1.45
N VAL A 241 23.17 -14.44 -2.42
CA VAL A 241 22.85 -14.51 -3.84
C VAL A 241 23.62 -15.66 -4.48
N GLU A 242 22.96 -16.42 -5.35
CA GLU A 242 23.57 -17.54 -6.05
C GLU A 242 22.99 -17.74 -7.45
N ASN A 243 23.81 -18.31 -8.33
CA ASN A 243 23.42 -18.87 -9.62
C ASN A 243 24.24 -20.15 -9.87
N GLU A 244 24.14 -20.71 -11.08
CA GLU A 244 24.84 -21.95 -11.42
C GLU A 244 26.37 -21.81 -11.21
N GLY A 245 26.87 -22.51 -10.19
CA GLY A 245 28.30 -22.57 -9.88
C GLY A 245 28.89 -21.40 -9.08
N HIS A 246 28.13 -20.33 -8.79
CA HIS A 246 28.62 -19.19 -7.99
C HIS A 246 27.67 -18.78 -6.87
N SER A 247 28.24 -18.29 -5.77
CA SER A 247 27.48 -17.71 -4.66
C SER A 247 28.29 -16.60 -3.98
N ALA A 248 27.57 -15.58 -3.49
CA ALA A 248 28.13 -14.50 -2.68
C ALA A 248 27.21 -14.19 -1.50
N ILE A 249 27.81 -13.78 -0.38
CA ILE A 249 27.08 -13.27 0.79
C ILE A 249 27.22 -11.75 0.79
N LEU A 250 26.08 -11.07 0.69
CA LEU A 250 25.95 -9.62 0.81
C LEU A 250 25.74 -9.32 2.29
N THR A 251 26.83 -9.03 2.97
CA THR A 251 26.84 -8.89 4.43
C THR A 251 26.33 -7.51 4.84
N ASP A 252 25.45 -7.47 5.82
CA ASP A 252 24.92 -6.26 6.45
C ASP A 252 24.40 -5.23 5.44
N ILE A 253 23.68 -5.71 4.43
CA ILE A 253 23.33 -4.96 3.21
C ILE A 253 22.11 -4.05 3.38
N PHE A 254 21.31 -4.27 4.42
CA PHE A 254 20.11 -3.48 4.69
C PHE A 254 19.77 -3.49 6.18
N THR A 255 19.19 -2.40 6.68
CA THR A 255 18.78 -2.24 8.07
C THR A 255 17.28 -1.95 8.17
N PHE A 256 16.58 -2.67 9.03
CA PHE A 256 15.22 -2.33 9.46
C PHE A 256 15.29 -1.69 10.84
N ASP A 257 14.66 -0.54 11.00
CA ASP A 257 14.57 0.20 12.26
C ASP A 257 13.14 0.05 12.80
N LEU A 258 12.98 -0.86 13.76
CA LEU A 258 11.68 -1.22 14.34
C LEU A 258 11.37 -0.31 15.53
N ARG A 259 10.21 0.35 15.49
CA ARG A 259 9.83 1.38 16.47
C ARG A 259 8.38 1.25 16.94
N ASP A 260 8.09 1.85 18.10
CA ASP A 260 6.75 1.92 18.69
C ASP A 260 5.96 3.20 18.33
N ASN A 261 6.51 4.03 17.44
CA ASN A 261 6.26 5.47 17.22
C ASN A 261 6.98 6.41 18.18
#